data_AF-A0A1F8T456-F1
#
_entry.id   AF-A0A1F8T456-F1
#
_cell.length_a   1.000
_cell.length_b   1.000
_cell.length_c   1.000
_cell.angle_alpha   90.00
_cell.angle_beta   90.00
_cell.angle_gamma   90.00
#
_symmetry.space_group_name_H-M   'P 1'
#
loop_
_entity.id
_entity.type
_entity.pdbx_description
1 polymer ?
#
loop_
_entity_poly.entity_id
_entity_poly.type
_entity_poly.pdbx_seq_one_letter_code
_entity_poly.pdbx_strand_id
1 'polypeptide(L)'
;MSLCAGFQPAAAGPDRLTPGTSYFGRNQYIEYIAGDLPLVISVPHGGDLLPAEIPDREQAVTVADTWSIEYTLAVADAIHQLTGRYPHIVINHIQRVKLDANRDMPYGAQDSPAAQQAWREFHDFLDMAEASAVEQCGRGLYLDLHSNGQAGGWIQLGYGIPGSDLTLSNEELDRPGHVIDSSLRTLSTISGEGLSSLLRGPQSLGGLLADRGYRAVPSNFVPWPSGIVYFDGGYNVFRHGSKNGGGVDGIQVEASVDYVRPEKVEKFTRVLSEAILTFMEAHYGFTLGEGNDVLCPSFADVGPGSPGYNAIETLFSKGILPACSTNPRLFCPDAPLTRGEAAEMIGKVIQPESTWPVTAESIYQDILPEDPLAPWTTVMWQSGFGPSCREDRLVFCPDRPFSRAEAAKTFLRILKGSAYIPPEPSGSFTDMQPQDWDTWWTEAAYLEGLFQACQAASQMEFCPDAPITRSEAATLLYLVSETQTTPHRIPESGPAHVADGEAKAKK
;
A
#
# COMPACT_ATOMS: atom_id res chain seq x y z
N MET A 1 -5.37 -3.96 52.10
CA MET A 1 -4.43 -3.11 51.35
C MET A 1 -3.11 -3.86 51.26
N SER A 2 -2.94 -4.68 50.22
CA SER A 2 -1.70 -5.40 49.96
C SER A 2 -1.26 -5.02 48.55
N LEU A 3 -0.04 -4.53 48.46
CA LEU A 3 0.54 -3.85 47.31
C LEU A 3 0.69 -4.79 46.11
N CYS A 4 0.17 -4.36 44.95
CA CYS A 4 0.54 -4.86 43.65
C CYS A 4 2.04 -4.64 43.42
N ALA A 5 2.80 -5.72 43.26
CA ALA A 5 4.12 -5.66 42.64
C ALA A 5 3.91 -5.76 41.12
N GLY A 6 3.79 -4.60 40.48
CA GLY A 6 3.88 -4.50 39.02
C GLY A 6 5.31 -4.80 38.58
N PHE A 7 5.44 -5.57 37.51
CA PHE A 7 6.69 -5.76 36.80
C PHE A 7 7.16 -4.38 36.28
N GLN A 8 8.31 -3.90 36.73
CA GLN A 8 9.05 -2.88 36.00
C GLN A 8 9.97 -3.60 35.02
N PRO A 9 9.96 -3.26 33.72
CA PRO A 9 10.95 -3.79 32.80
C PRO A 9 12.32 -3.21 33.18
N ALA A 10 13.31 -4.10 33.33
CA ALA A 10 14.69 -3.70 33.44
C ALA A 10 15.09 -2.97 32.15
N ALA A 11 15.74 -1.81 32.30
CA ALA A 11 16.26 -1.03 31.19
C ALA A 11 17.37 -1.80 30.45
N ALA A 12 17.01 -2.45 29.36
CA ALA A 12 17.88 -2.78 28.24
C ALA A 12 17.51 -1.84 27.07
N GLY A 13 18.46 -1.45 26.22
CA GLY A 13 18.11 -0.83 24.94
C GLY A 13 17.18 -1.75 24.13
N PRO A 14 16.46 -1.26 23.11
CA PRO A 14 15.59 -2.12 22.33
C PRO A 14 16.45 -3.07 21.49
N ASP A 15 16.81 -4.23 22.05
CA ASP A 15 17.35 -5.33 21.29
C ASP A 15 16.22 -5.79 20.36
N ARG A 16 16.31 -5.38 19.09
CA ARG A 16 15.39 -5.79 18.03
C ARG A 16 15.40 -7.31 17.93
N LEU A 17 14.23 -7.93 17.93
CA LEU A 17 14.11 -9.39 17.78
C LEU A 17 14.76 -9.85 16.46
N THR A 18 15.40 -11.01 16.50
CA THR A 18 16.12 -11.57 15.34
C THR A 18 15.16 -12.38 14.48
N PRO A 19 14.97 -12.04 13.19
CA PRO A 19 14.11 -12.80 12.30
C PRO A 19 14.48 -14.29 12.25
N GLY A 20 13.48 -15.16 12.19
CA GLY A 20 13.62 -16.62 12.24
C GLY A 20 13.93 -17.19 13.63
N THR A 21 14.00 -16.36 14.68
CA THR A 21 14.29 -16.82 16.06
C THR A 21 13.02 -16.95 16.88
N SER A 22 12.90 -18.06 17.61
CA SER A 22 11.80 -18.32 18.55
C SER A 22 12.02 -17.64 19.91
N TYR A 23 10.96 -17.02 20.41
CA TYR A 23 10.84 -16.42 21.73
C TYR A 23 9.63 -17.04 22.43
N PHE A 24 9.73 -17.30 23.74
CA PHE A 24 8.72 -18.10 24.45
C PHE A 24 8.13 -17.35 25.62
N GLY A 25 6.82 -17.52 25.79
CA GLY A 25 6.10 -17.19 27.02
C GLY A 25 6.39 -18.18 28.14
N ARG A 26 5.62 -18.08 29.23
CA ARG A 26 5.76 -18.98 30.38
C ARG A 26 5.58 -20.43 29.96
N ASN A 27 6.50 -21.30 30.43
CA ASN A 27 6.48 -22.74 30.16
C ASN A 27 6.45 -23.12 28.66
N GLN A 28 6.86 -22.21 27.76
CA GLN A 28 6.79 -22.40 26.30
C GLN A 28 5.37 -22.66 25.80
N TYR A 29 4.36 -22.19 26.52
CA TYR A 29 2.96 -22.32 26.11
C TYR A 29 2.64 -21.52 24.87
N ILE A 30 3.22 -20.33 24.77
CA ILE A 30 3.15 -19.48 23.60
C ILE A 30 4.55 -19.33 23.03
N GLU A 31 4.66 -19.44 21.72
CA GLU A 31 5.88 -19.20 20.96
C GLU A 31 5.66 -18.06 19.97
N TYR A 32 6.65 -17.19 19.84
CA TYR A 32 6.74 -16.16 18.83
C TYR A 32 8.02 -16.36 18.02
N ILE A 33 7.88 -16.68 16.74
CA ILE A 33 8.97 -16.69 15.77
C ILE A 33 9.00 -15.30 15.13
N ALA A 34 10.04 -14.52 15.42
CA ALA A 34 10.15 -13.16 14.90
C ALA A 34 10.36 -13.15 13.38
N GLY A 35 9.75 -12.19 12.69
CA GLY A 35 9.85 -11.98 11.25
C GLY A 35 10.46 -10.63 10.88
N ASP A 36 10.63 -10.40 9.58
CA ASP A 36 11.01 -9.12 8.96
C ASP A 36 10.14 -8.76 7.74
N LEU A 37 9.05 -9.48 7.54
CA LEU A 37 7.96 -9.15 6.61
C LEU A 37 6.82 -8.44 7.34
N PRO A 38 6.07 -7.54 6.67
CA PRO A 38 4.79 -7.01 7.14
C PRO A 38 3.65 -8.05 7.06
N LEU A 39 3.94 -9.30 7.46
CA LEU A 39 3.04 -10.43 7.48
C LEU A 39 3.10 -11.08 8.87
N VAL A 40 1.98 -11.06 9.57
CA VAL A 40 1.79 -11.69 10.88
C VAL A 40 0.88 -12.90 10.71
N ILE A 41 1.28 -14.04 11.25
CA ILE A 41 0.54 -15.29 11.15
C ILE A 41 0.32 -15.83 12.57
N SER A 42 -0.89 -16.29 12.88
CA SER A 42 -1.13 -17.01 14.13
C SER A 42 -1.75 -18.38 13.91
N VAL A 43 -1.46 -19.27 14.86
CA VAL A 43 -2.10 -20.58 14.99
C VAL A 43 -2.58 -20.72 16.43
N PRO A 44 -3.86 -20.38 16.71
CA PRO A 44 -4.37 -20.33 18.07
C PRO A 44 -4.80 -21.71 18.61
N HIS A 45 -5.05 -22.70 17.75
CA HIS A 45 -5.73 -23.97 18.12
C HIS A 45 -4.97 -25.25 17.78
N GLY A 46 -3.71 -25.16 17.34
CA GLY A 46 -2.95 -26.34 16.92
C GLY A 46 -2.16 -27.06 18.00
N GLY A 47 -2.06 -26.47 19.20
CA GLY A 47 -1.33 -27.04 20.32
C GLY A 47 -1.89 -28.37 20.84
N ASP A 48 -0.99 -29.18 21.38
CA ASP A 48 -1.26 -30.50 21.96
C ASP A 48 -0.92 -30.57 23.47
N LEU A 49 -0.38 -29.49 24.05
CA LEU A 49 -0.09 -29.46 25.48
C LEU A 49 -1.37 -29.45 26.31
N LEU A 50 -1.39 -30.31 27.33
CA LEU A 50 -2.44 -30.42 28.35
C LEU A 50 -1.85 -30.11 29.74
N PRO A 51 -1.48 -28.87 30.07
CA PRO A 51 -0.91 -28.54 31.38
C PRO A 51 -1.88 -28.89 32.50
N ALA A 52 -1.40 -29.64 33.51
CA ALA A 52 -2.23 -30.04 34.65
C ALA A 52 -2.71 -28.85 35.50
N GLU A 53 -1.98 -27.72 35.47
CA GLU A 53 -2.33 -26.48 36.18
C GLU A 53 -3.46 -25.69 35.50
N ILE A 54 -3.79 -25.99 34.24
CA ILE A 54 -4.89 -25.36 33.52
C ILE A 54 -6.07 -26.36 33.51
N PRO A 55 -7.23 -26.02 34.09
CA PRO A 55 -8.42 -26.85 34.00
C PRO A 55 -8.96 -26.90 32.55
N ASP A 56 -9.74 -27.93 32.23
CA ASP A 56 -10.51 -27.93 30.98
C ASP A 56 -11.58 -26.85 31.03
N ARG A 57 -11.80 -26.16 29.91
CA ARG A 57 -12.86 -25.16 29.79
C ARG A 57 -14.22 -25.85 29.69
N GLU A 58 -15.18 -25.37 30.46
CA GLU A 58 -16.56 -25.85 30.40
C GLU A 58 -17.37 -25.13 29.31
N GLN A 59 -18.35 -25.82 28.71
CA GLN A 59 -19.28 -25.26 27.69
C GLN A 59 -18.59 -24.61 26.47
N ALA A 60 -17.49 -25.23 26.01
CA ALA A 60 -16.69 -24.70 24.92
C ALA A 60 -16.49 -25.73 23.79
N VAL A 61 -16.08 -25.23 22.62
CA VAL A 61 -15.46 -26.07 21.59
C VAL A 61 -14.06 -26.44 22.09
N THR A 62 -13.78 -27.73 22.10
CA THR A 62 -12.56 -28.31 22.71
C THR A 62 -11.63 -28.97 21.69
N VAL A 63 -12.12 -29.22 20.49
CA VAL A 63 -11.39 -29.93 19.43
C VAL A 63 -10.27 -29.03 18.90
N ALA A 64 -9.06 -29.57 18.83
CA ALA A 64 -7.90 -28.89 18.27
C ALA A 64 -7.91 -28.92 16.74
N ASP A 65 -7.24 -27.94 16.17
CA ASP A 65 -7.09 -27.77 14.74
C ASP A 65 -5.95 -28.68 14.25
N THR A 66 -6.33 -29.84 13.75
CA THR A 66 -5.39 -30.92 13.39
C THR A 66 -4.37 -30.45 12.34
N TRP A 67 -3.08 -30.60 12.64
CA TRP A 67 -1.94 -30.20 11.81
C TRP A 67 -1.79 -28.70 11.56
N SER A 68 -2.50 -27.85 12.32
CA SER A 68 -2.45 -26.40 12.08
C SER A 68 -1.11 -25.75 12.38
N ILE A 69 -0.35 -26.25 13.36
CA ILE A 69 1.03 -25.79 13.60
C ILE A 69 1.91 -26.20 12.42
N GLU A 70 1.86 -27.47 12.02
CA GLU A 70 2.73 -28.03 11.01
C GLU A 70 2.52 -27.40 9.64
N TYR A 71 1.26 -27.17 9.22
CA TYR A 71 1.04 -26.48 7.94
C TYR A 71 1.39 -24.99 8.04
N THR A 72 1.21 -24.34 9.19
CA THR A 72 1.61 -22.94 9.38
C THR A 72 3.12 -22.78 9.26
N LEU A 73 3.89 -23.66 9.88
CA LEU A 73 5.35 -23.68 9.75
C LEU A 73 5.78 -23.97 8.31
N ALA A 74 5.09 -24.87 7.60
CA ALA A 74 5.37 -25.13 6.19
C ALA A 74 5.03 -23.93 5.27
N VAL A 75 3.99 -23.14 5.59
CA VAL A 75 3.74 -21.84 4.92
C VAL A 75 4.89 -20.87 5.20
N ALA A 76 5.35 -20.77 6.45
CA ALA A 76 6.47 -19.91 6.83
C ALA A 76 7.74 -20.25 6.04
N ASP A 77 8.08 -21.54 5.98
CA ASP A 77 9.23 -22.05 5.24
C ASP A 77 9.13 -21.77 3.75
N ALA A 78 7.95 -21.97 3.15
CA ALA A 78 7.72 -21.67 1.74
C ALA A 78 7.82 -20.17 1.45
N ILE A 79 7.29 -19.30 2.30
CA ILE A 79 7.46 -17.84 2.20
C ILE A 79 8.95 -17.48 2.29
N HIS A 80 9.67 -18.05 3.24
CA HIS A 80 11.10 -17.80 3.38
C HIS A 80 11.89 -18.22 2.14
N GLN A 81 11.59 -19.38 1.56
CA GLN A 81 12.22 -19.83 0.31
C GLN A 81 11.90 -18.94 -0.89
N LEU A 82 10.72 -18.31 -0.94
CA LEU A 82 10.30 -17.45 -2.04
C LEU A 82 10.82 -16.01 -1.93
N THR A 83 11.12 -15.55 -0.73
CA THR A 83 11.38 -14.13 -0.44
C THR A 83 12.75 -13.87 0.18
N GLY A 84 13.38 -14.88 0.78
CA GLY A 84 14.55 -14.74 1.65
C GLY A 84 14.25 -14.12 3.02
N ARG A 85 12.98 -13.83 3.34
CA ARG A 85 12.52 -13.11 4.53
C ARG A 85 11.56 -13.97 5.38
N TYR A 86 11.34 -13.61 6.63
CA TYR A 86 10.52 -14.37 7.57
C TYR A 86 9.21 -13.65 7.86
N PRO A 87 8.04 -14.32 7.78
CA PRO A 87 6.83 -13.81 8.41
C PRO A 87 6.96 -13.88 9.94
N HIS A 88 6.23 -13.04 10.65
CA HIS A 88 6.06 -13.16 12.10
C HIS A 88 5.06 -14.29 12.39
N ILE A 89 5.38 -15.23 13.29
CA ILE A 89 4.47 -16.33 13.64
C ILE A 89 4.25 -16.42 15.15
N VAL A 90 2.98 -16.44 15.58
CA VAL A 90 2.62 -16.66 16.98
C VAL A 90 1.81 -17.95 17.15
N ILE A 91 2.32 -18.85 17.98
CA ILE A 91 1.81 -20.21 18.15
C ILE A 91 1.31 -20.39 19.59
N ASN A 92 0.08 -20.90 19.73
CA ASN A 92 -0.39 -21.44 20.99
C ASN A 92 -0.19 -22.97 21.02
N HIS A 93 0.74 -23.42 21.87
CA HIS A 93 1.03 -24.84 22.09
C HIS A 93 0.07 -25.50 23.08
N ILE A 94 -0.77 -24.72 23.78
CA ILE A 94 -1.81 -25.26 24.66
C ILE A 94 -3.00 -25.74 23.82
N GLN A 95 -3.45 -26.96 24.07
CA GLN A 95 -4.62 -27.52 23.41
C GLN A 95 -5.88 -26.70 23.67
N ARG A 96 -6.72 -26.54 22.63
CA ARG A 96 -7.94 -25.70 22.66
C ARG A 96 -8.87 -25.98 23.85
N VAL A 97 -8.96 -27.22 24.31
CA VAL A 97 -9.74 -27.59 25.51
C VAL A 97 -9.32 -26.82 26.76
N LYS A 98 -8.04 -26.45 26.88
CA LYS A 98 -7.45 -25.70 28.01
C LYS A 98 -7.45 -24.19 27.77
N LEU A 99 -7.17 -23.76 26.55
CA LEU A 99 -7.10 -22.34 26.16
C LEU A 99 -7.58 -22.17 24.71
N ASP A 100 -8.61 -21.36 24.50
CA ASP A 100 -8.98 -20.87 23.17
C ASP A 100 -8.46 -19.44 23.00
N ALA A 101 -7.30 -19.31 22.38
CA ALA A 101 -6.66 -18.02 22.11
C ALA A 101 -7.35 -17.24 20.97
N ASN A 102 -8.45 -17.75 20.39
CA ASN A 102 -9.29 -17.06 19.42
C ASN A 102 -10.69 -16.74 20.01
N ARG A 103 -10.73 -16.48 21.31
CA ARG A 103 -11.87 -15.95 22.06
C ARG A 103 -11.40 -14.85 23.00
N ASP A 104 -12.31 -13.97 23.40
CA ASP A 104 -12.03 -13.01 24.46
C ASP A 104 -11.64 -13.73 25.75
N MET A 105 -10.76 -13.11 26.55
CA MET A 105 -10.16 -13.76 27.73
C MET A 105 -11.18 -14.45 28.66
N PRO A 106 -12.35 -13.85 29.01
CA PRO A 106 -13.34 -14.52 29.87
C PRO A 106 -13.83 -15.86 29.32
N TYR A 107 -13.96 -16.00 28.00
CA TYR A 107 -14.41 -17.24 27.35
C TYR A 107 -13.25 -18.17 26.97
N GLY A 108 -12.14 -17.58 26.53
CA GLY A 108 -10.97 -18.27 26.00
C GLY A 108 -10.09 -18.89 27.08
N ALA A 109 -9.92 -18.20 28.21
CA ALA A 109 -9.06 -18.62 29.32
C ALA A 109 -9.84 -18.91 30.63
N GLN A 110 -11.10 -18.45 30.73
CA GLN A 110 -11.92 -18.55 31.94
C GLN A 110 -11.16 -18.04 33.18
N ASP A 111 -11.40 -18.59 34.37
CA ASP A 111 -10.83 -18.10 35.63
C ASP A 111 -9.42 -18.65 35.93
N SER A 112 -8.80 -19.38 35.01
CA SER A 112 -7.45 -19.96 35.21
C SER A 112 -6.36 -18.89 35.08
N PRO A 113 -5.60 -18.57 36.14
CA PRO A 113 -4.54 -17.55 36.05
C PRO A 113 -3.45 -17.90 35.04
N ALA A 114 -3.09 -19.19 34.93
CA ALA A 114 -2.10 -19.67 33.99
C ALA A 114 -2.61 -19.58 32.54
N ALA A 115 -3.88 -19.90 32.28
CA ALA A 115 -4.47 -19.75 30.95
C ALA A 115 -4.61 -18.26 30.57
N GLN A 116 -5.01 -17.40 31.51
CA GLN A 116 -5.10 -15.96 31.26
C GLN A 116 -3.72 -15.34 31.00
N GLN A 117 -2.66 -15.84 31.63
CA GLN A 117 -1.29 -15.43 31.33
C GLN A 117 -0.89 -15.85 29.91
N ALA A 118 -1.10 -17.12 29.53
CA ALA A 118 -0.80 -17.59 28.18
C ALA A 118 -1.63 -16.85 27.12
N TRP A 119 -2.90 -16.55 27.39
CA TRP A 119 -3.73 -15.70 26.53
C TRP A 119 -3.10 -14.32 26.34
N ARG A 120 -2.64 -13.67 27.42
CA ARG A 120 -1.98 -12.35 27.33
C ARG A 120 -0.70 -12.45 26.52
N GLU A 121 0.15 -13.43 26.80
CA GLU A 121 1.41 -13.64 26.06
C GLU A 121 1.15 -13.86 24.56
N PHE A 122 0.11 -14.59 24.18
CA PHE A 122 -0.30 -14.77 22.78
C PHE A 122 -0.67 -13.45 22.11
N HIS A 123 -1.55 -12.66 22.73
CA HIS A 123 -1.96 -11.38 22.15
C HIS A 123 -0.86 -10.32 22.22
N ASP A 124 -0.04 -10.30 23.26
CA ASP A 124 1.08 -9.35 23.40
C ASP A 124 2.15 -9.62 22.31
N PHE A 125 2.43 -10.88 21.97
CA PHE A 125 3.33 -11.20 20.85
C PHE A 125 2.75 -10.81 19.48
N LEU A 126 1.43 -10.93 19.30
CA LEU A 126 0.77 -10.44 18.09
C LEU A 126 0.83 -8.91 18.01
N ASP A 127 0.53 -8.22 19.11
CA ASP A 127 0.63 -6.75 19.21
C ASP A 127 2.08 -6.29 18.89
N MET A 128 3.10 -7.02 19.34
CA MET A 128 4.52 -6.76 19.00
C MET A 128 4.83 -6.98 17.51
N ALA A 129 4.32 -8.05 16.91
CA ALA A 129 4.54 -8.36 15.50
C ALA A 129 3.84 -7.33 14.58
N GLU A 130 2.63 -6.92 14.92
CA GLU A 130 1.89 -5.86 14.21
C GLU A 130 2.59 -4.51 14.31
N ALA A 131 3.09 -4.15 15.49
CA ALA A 131 3.88 -2.95 15.68
C ALA A 131 5.12 -2.94 14.79
N SER A 132 5.82 -4.08 14.66
CA SER A 132 6.96 -4.25 13.75
C SER A 132 6.55 -4.03 12.29
N ALA A 133 5.44 -4.62 11.84
CA ALA A 133 4.94 -4.46 10.47
C ALA A 133 4.55 -3.00 10.16
N VAL A 134 3.84 -2.34 11.08
CA VAL A 134 3.42 -0.93 10.92
C VAL A 134 4.61 0.03 11.02
N GLU A 135 5.57 -0.21 11.89
CA GLU A 135 6.79 0.62 11.96
C GLU A 135 7.60 0.50 10.67
N GLN A 136 7.70 -0.70 10.10
CA GLN A 136 8.46 -0.97 8.89
C GLN A 136 7.79 -0.41 7.63
N CYS A 137 6.49 -0.67 7.46
CA CYS A 137 5.79 -0.43 6.20
C CYS A 137 4.55 0.47 6.31
N GLY A 138 4.19 0.93 7.52
CA GLY A 138 2.96 1.68 7.78
C GLY A 138 1.67 0.85 7.66
N ARG A 139 1.79 -0.41 7.23
CA ARG A 139 0.70 -1.36 7.01
C ARG A 139 1.19 -2.81 7.06
N GLY A 140 0.29 -3.76 7.25
CA GLY A 140 0.61 -5.18 7.16
C GLY A 140 -0.63 -6.06 7.03
N LEU A 141 -0.39 -7.36 6.86
CA LEU A 141 -1.43 -8.38 6.79
C LEU A 141 -1.30 -9.34 7.98
N TYR A 142 -2.42 -9.61 8.65
CA TYR A 142 -2.58 -10.62 9.68
C TYR A 142 -3.39 -11.81 9.15
N LEU A 143 -2.86 -13.03 9.33
CA LEU A 143 -3.52 -14.27 8.97
C LEU A 143 -3.73 -15.15 10.21
N ASP A 144 -4.99 -15.42 10.53
CA ASP A 144 -5.35 -16.39 11.58
C ASP A 144 -5.60 -17.76 10.94
N LEU A 145 -4.65 -18.68 11.11
CA LEU A 145 -4.61 -19.96 10.42
C LEU A 145 -5.28 -21.06 11.25
N HIS A 146 -6.35 -21.63 10.67
CA HIS A 146 -7.17 -22.70 11.23
C HIS A 146 -7.26 -23.88 10.27
N SER A 147 -7.52 -25.06 10.83
CA SER A 147 -7.89 -26.24 10.04
C SER A 147 -9.27 -26.72 10.44
N ASN A 148 -10.14 -26.96 9.47
CA ASN A 148 -11.44 -27.55 9.74
C ASN A 148 -11.49 -29.04 9.38
N GLY A 149 -12.22 -29.80 10.18
CA GLY A 149 -12.48 -31.22 9.93
C GLY A 149 -13.49 -31.51 8.82
N GLN A 150 -13.89 -30.50 8.03
CA GLN A 150 -14.90 -30.68 6.98
C GLN A 150 -14.25 -31.29 5.73
N ALA A 151 -14.79 -32.43 5.30
CA ALA A 151 -14.42 -33.05 4.04
C ALA A 151 -14.95 -32.24 2.85
N GLY A 152 -14.27 -32.30 1.72
CA GLY A 152 -14.71 -31.67 0.46
C GLY A 152 -13.77 -30.60 -0.07
N GLY A 153 -12.58 -30.44 0.55
CA GLY A 153 -11.50 -29.60 0.03
C GLY A 153 -11.87 -28.11 -0.05
N TRP A 154 -12.52 -27.56 0.97
CA TRP A 154 -12.81 -26.12 1.04
C TRP A 154 -11.72 -25.35 1.76
N ILE A 155 -11.41 -24.16 1.24
CA ILE A 155 -10.70 -23.11 1.96
C ILE A 155 -11.73 -22.01 2.21
N GLN A 156 -12.00 -21.70 3.47
CA GLN A 156 -12.93 -20.62 3.82
C GLN A 156 -12.13 -19.44 4.33
N LEU A 157 -12.44 -18.25 3.83
CA LEU A 157 -11.71 -17.02 4.13
C LEU A 157 -12.65 -16.09 4.89
N GLY A 158 -12.41 -15.93 6.18
CA GLY A 158 -13.19 -15.09 7.07
C GLY A 158 -12.64 -13.66 7.11
N TYR A 159 -13.48 -12.68 6.80
CA TYR A 159 -13.14 -11.26 6.74
C TYR A 159 -13.96 -10.39 7.69
N GLY A 160 -14.61 -11.01 8.67
CA GLY A 160 -15.60 -10.39 9.54
C GLY A 160 -16.94 -10.07 8.87
N ILE A 161 -17.17 -10.62 7.67
CA ILE A 161 -18.40 -10.44 6.89
C ILE A 161 -19.21 -11.74 6.92
N PRO A 162 -20.46 -11.73 7.43
CA PRO A 162 -21.31 -12.90 7.49
C PRO A 162 -21.57 -13.52 6.10
N GLY A 163 -21.77 -14.84 6.07
CA GLY A 163 -22.08 -15.56 4.84
C GLY A 163 -23.37 -15.08 4.14
N SER A 164 -24.34 -14.54 4.89
CA SER A 164 -25.54 -13.89 4.34
C SER A 164 -25.20 -12.65 3.53
N ASP A 165 -24.23 -11.86 3.99
CA ASP A 165 -23.92 -10.55 3.42
C ASP A 165 -23.06 -10.73 2.16
N LEU A 166 -22.31 -11.83 2.06
CA LEU A 166 -21.64 -12.23 0.82
C LEU A 166 -22.61 -12.49 -0.35
N THR A 167 -23.93 -12.59 -0.12
CA THR A 167 -24.94 -12.71 -1.20
C THR A 167 -25.34 -11.35 -1.80
N LEU A 168 -24.97 -10.24 -1.16
CA LEU A 168 -25.27 -8.88 -1.62
C LEU A 168 -24.53 -8.56 -2.93
N SER A 169 -25.00 -7.53 -3.65
CA SER A 169 -24.30 -7.03 -4.83
C SER A 169 -22.98 -6.34 -4.44
N ASN A 170 -22.08 -6.13 -5.40
CA ASN A 170 -20.82 -5.43 -5.14
C ASN A 170 -21.08 -4.01 -4.62
N GLU A 171 -22.03 -3.30 -5.23
CA GLU A 171 -22.39 -1.93 -4.84
C GLU A 171 -22.90 -1.84 -3.40
N GLU A 172 -23.60 -2.87 -2.90
CA GLU A 172 -24.06 -2.93 -1.50
C GLU A 172 -22.93 -3.29 -0.54
N LEU A 173 -22.07 -4.25 -0.90
CA LEU A 173 -20.90 -4.64 -0.10
C LEU A 173 -19.87 -3.51 0.01
N ASP A 174 -19.76 -2.67 -1.01
CA ASP A 174 -18.81 -1.55 -1.03
C ASP A 174 -19.32 -0.33 -0.25
N ARG A 175 -20.51 -0.41 0.36
CA ARG A 175 -21.04 0.67 1.20
C ARG A 175 -20.23 0.82 2.49
N PRO A 176 -20.06 2.05 3.02
CA PRO A 176 -19.26 2.30 4.23
C PRO A 176 -19.62 1.44 5.45
N GLY A 177 -20.89 1.02 5.60
CA GLY A 177 -21.31 0.15 6.70
C GLY A 177 -20.57 -1.21 6.70
N HIS A 178 -20.58 -1.92 5.57
CA HIS A 178 -19.91 -3.22 5.44
C HIS A 178 -18.38 -3.07 5.45
N VAL A 179 -17.86 -1.98 4.89
CA VAL A 179 -16.42 -1.66 4.95
C VAL A 179 -15.95 -1.53 6.40
N ILE A 180 -16.70 -0.82 7.26
CA ILE A 180 -16.35 -0.64 8.68
C ILE A 180 -16.43 -1.96 9.46
N ASP A 181 -17.33 -2.86 9.09
CA ASP A 181 -17.51 -4.15 9.77
C ASP A 181 -16.47 -5.20 9.39
N SER A 182 -15.77 -5.02 8.28
CA SER A 182 -14.74 -5.94 7.78
C SER A 182 -13.40 -5.80 8.51
N SER A 183 -12.67 -6.91 8.63
CA SER A 183 -11.25 -6.92 9.03
C SER A 183 -10.29 -6.44 7.92
N LEU A 184 -10.79 -6.08 6.73
CA LEU A 184 -10.05 -5.43 5.63
C LEU A 184 -10.39 -3.94 5.46
N ARG A 185 -10.98 -3.32 6.49
CA ARG A 185 -11.45 -1.93 6.47
C ARG A 185 -10.37 -0.95 6.01
N THR A 186 -9.17 -1.03 6.59
CA THR A 186 -8.07 -0.11 6.29
C THR A 186 -7.62 -0.28 4.84
N LEU A 187 -7.42 -1.52 4.39
CA LEU A 187 -7.06 -1.81 3.01
C LEU A 187 -8.07 -1.21 2.02
N SER A 188 -9.36 -1.51 2.18
CA SER A 188 -10.41 -0.99 1.29
C SER A 188 -10.49 0.54 1.30
N THR A 189 -10.31 1.15 2.47
CA THR A 189 -10.39 2.62 2.61
C THR A 189 -9.20 3.31 1.94
N ILE A 190 -7.99 2.76 2.09
CA ILE A 190 -6.75 3.42 1.64
C ILE A 190 -6.41 3.10 0.19
N SER A 191 -6.69 1.89 -0.30
CA SER A 191 -6.44 1.55 -1.71
C SER A 191 -7.46 2.17 -2.66
N GLY A 192 -8.63 2.56 -2.15
CA GLY A 192 -9.77 2.95 -2.98
C GLY A 192 -10.43 1.77 -3.69
N GLU A 193 -9.98 0.54 -3.44
CA GLU A 193 -10.64 -0.66 -3.94
C GLU A 193 -11.93 -0.94 -3.16
N GLY A 194 -13.00 -1.24 -3.88
CA GLY A 194 -14.25 -1.72 -3.27
C GLY A 194 -14.01 -3.00 -2.48
N LEU A 195 -14.61 -3.11 -1.28
CA LEU A 195 -14.51 -4.29 -0.42
C LEU A 195 -14.80 -5.58 -1.18
N SER A 196 -15.81 -5.58 -2.05
CA SER A 196 -16.18 -6.71 -2.89
C SER A 196 -15.04 -7.21 -3.79
N SER A 197 -14.17 -6.33 -4.29
CA SER A 197 -12.96 -6.71 -5.04
C SER A 197 -11.98 -7.48 -4.16
N LEU A 198 -11.74 -6.99 -2.94
CA LEU A 198 -10.82 -7.61 -1.99
C LEU A 198 -11.34 -8.97 -1.47
N LEU A 199 -12.65 -9.10 -1.29
CA LEU A 199 -13.27 -10.34 -0.80
C LEU A 199 -13.40 -11.42 -1.88
N ARG A 200 -13.77 -11.03 -3.11
CA ARG A 200 -14.19 -11.98 -4.16
C ARG A 200 -13.82 -11.58 -5.59
N GLY A 201 -12.92 -10.63 -5.78
CA GLY A 201 -12.33 -10.32 -7.08
C GLY A 201 -11.30 -11.37 -7.52
N PRO A 202 -10.81 -11.31 -8.77
CA PRO A 202 -9.77 -12.23 -9.25
C PRO A 202 -8.45 -12.11 -8.48
N GLN A 203 -8.13 -10.93 -7.94
CA GLN A 203 -6.94 -10.71 -7.11
C GLN A 203 -7.19 -10.90 -5.61
N SER A 204 -8.44 -11.18 -5.18
CA SER A 204 -8.70 -11.60 -3.80
C SER A 204 -7.92 -12.87 -3.47
N LEU A 205 -7.59 -13.09 -2.19
CA LEU A 205 -6.89 -14.30 -1.76
C LEU A 205 -7.64 -15.57 -2.21
N GLY A 206 -8.97 -15.55 -2.18
CA GLY A 206 -9.79 -16.65 -2.66
C GLY A 206 -9.74 -16.83 -4.18
N GLY A 207 -9.74 -15.74 -4.95
CA GLY A 207 -9.57 -15.79 -6.41
C GLY A 207 -8.22 -16.37 -6.81
N LEU A 208 -7.15 -15.92 -6.15
CA LEU A 208 -5.78 -16.39 -6.37
C LEU A 208 -5.61 -17.90 -6.05
N LEU A 209 -6.29 -18.39 -5.01
CA LEU A 209 -6.32 -19.81 -4.68
C LEU A 209 -7.16 -20.62 -5.69
N ALA A 210 -8.30 -20.09 -6.11
CA ALA A 210 -9.18 -20.72 -7.09
C ALA A 210 -8.51 -20.87 -8.46
N ASP A 211 -7.80 -19.85 -8.93
CA ASP A 211 -7.01 -19.89 -10.16
C ASP A 211 -5.89 -20.95 -10.11
N ARG A 212 -5.42 -21.30 -8.90
CA ARG A 212 -4.43 -22.37 -8.67
C ARG A 212 -5.06 -23.72 -8.36
N GLY A 213 -6.37 -23.86 -8.55
CA GLY A 213 -7.11 -25.12 -8.45
C GLY A 213 -7.58 -25.49 -7.04
N TYR A 214 -7.58 -24.55 -6.09
CA TYR A 214 -8.09 -24.77 -4.73
C TYR A 214 -9.44 -24.11 -4.53
N ARG A 215 -10.40 -24.84 -4.00
CA ARG A 215 -11.77 -24.33 -3.86
C ARG A 215 -11.86 -23.38 -2.66
N ALA A 216 -11.78 -22.09 -2.93
CA ALA A 216 -11.83 -21.03 -1.91
C ALA A 216 -13.13 -20.22 -1.96
N VAL A 217 -13.61 -19.81 -0.77
CA VAL A 217 -14.81 -18.99 -0.61
C VAL A 217 -14.61 -17.95 0.50
N PRO A 218 -14.98 -16.68 0.25
CA PRO A 218 -15.39 -16.12 -1.04
C PRO A 218 -14.26 -16.05 -2.09
N SER A 219 -14.63 -16.07 -3.37
CA SER A 219 -13.76 -15.89 -4.55
C SER A 219 -14.58 -15.47 -5.77
N ASN A 220 -13.94 -15.09 -6.88
CA ASN A 220 -14.62 -14.79 -8.14
C ASN A 220 -15.32 -16.01 -8.77
N PHE A 221 -14.95 -17.24 -8.39
CA PHE A 221 -15.61 -18.48 -8.81
C PHE A 221 -16.69 -18.95 -7.83
N VAL A 222 -16.48 -18.73 -6.53
CA VAL A 222 -17.43 -19.04 -5.46
C VAL A 222 -17.63 -17.81 -4.57
N PRO A 223 -18.46 -16.85 -4.99
CA PRO A 223 -18.58 -15.54 -4.32
C PRO A 223 -19.24 -15.57 -2.94
N TRP A 224 -19.95 -16.65 -2.57
CA TRP A 224 -20.53 -16.83 -1.25
C TRP A 224 -20.65 -18.33 -0.87
N PRO A 225 -20.70 -18.65 0.44
CA PRO A 225 -20.75 -20.02 0.93
C PRO A 225 -22.15 -20.63 0.82
N SER A 226 -22.48 -21.18 -0.35
CA SER A 226 -23.74 -21.89 -0.55
C SER A 226 -23.62 -23.37 -0.18
N GLY A 227 -24.45 -23.83 0.77
CA GLY A 227 -24.57 -25.24 1.13
C GLY A 227 -23.43 -25.80 1.98
N ILE A 228 -22.62 -24.93 2.60
CA ILE A 228 -21.55 -25.30 3.53
C ILE A 228 -21.66 -24.45 4.80
N VAL A 229 -21.05 -24.93 5.89
CA VAL A 229 -20.79 -24.08 7.06
C VAL A 229 -19.67 -23.12 6.69
N TYR A 230 -19.86 -21.84 7.00
CA TYR A 230 -18.89 -20.78 6.77
C TYR A 230 -18.46 -20.15 8.09
N PHE A 231 -17.16 -19.99 8.26
CA PHE A 231 -16.59 -19.22 9.36
C PHE A 231 -16.18 -17.84 8.83
N ASP A 232 -16.91 -16.81 9.26
CA ASP A 232 -16.72 -15.42 8.84
C ASP A 232 -15.57 -14.72 9.56
N GLY A 233 -15.06 -15.28 10.65
CA GLY A 233 -13.90 -14.77 11.40
C GLY A 233 -14.09 -14.87 12.92
N GLY A 234 -12.99 -15.15 13.63
CA GLY A 234 -12.95 -15.24 15.09
C GLY A 234 -12.57 -13.93 15.78
N TYR A 235 -12.42 -14.00 17.11
CA TYR A 235 -11.99 -12.88 17.95
C TYR A 235 -10.70 -12.23 17.45
N ASN A 236 -9.76 -13.05 16.97
CA ASN A 236 -8.45 -12.60 16.56
C ASN A 236 -8.50 -11.64 15.38
N VAL A 237 -9.19 -12.00 14.28
CA VAL A 237 -9.27 -11.11 13.10
C VAL A 237 -10.02 -9.81 13.39
N PHE A 238 -10.87 -9.77 14.43
CA PHE A 238 -11.49 -8.54 14.89
C PHE A 238 -10.56 -7.67 15.75
N ARG A 239 -9.69 -8.29 16.55
CA ARG A 239 -8.74 -7.59 17.42
C ARG A 239 -7.53 -7.08 16.64
N HIS A 240 -6.99 -7.93 15.79
CA HIS A 240 -5.68 -7.85 15.12
C HIS A 240 -5.79 -7.51 13.63
N GLY A 241 -7.01 -7.51 13.10
CA GLY A 241 -7.34 -6.90 11.81
C GLY A 241 -7.92 -5.50 11.96
N SER A 242 -8.20 -4.85 10.84
CA SER A 242 -8.46 -3.42 10.79
C SER A 242 -9.90 -3.00 11.11
N LYS A 243 -10.77 -3.94 11.52
CA LYS A 243 -12.18 -3.66 11.86
C LYS A 243 -12.29 -2.48 12.84
N ASN A 244 -11.48 -2.53 13.88
CA ASN A 244 -11.42 -1.50 14.92
C ASN A 244 -10.44 -0.35 14.59
N GLY A 245 -9.92 -0.27 13.36
CA GLY A 245 -8.85 0.63 12.93
C GLY A 245 -7.48 -0.04 12.99
N GLY A 246 -6.41 0.75 12.78
CA GLY A 246 -5.03 0.23 12.74
C GLY A 246 -4.50 0.02 11.32
N GLY A 247 -3.20 -0.22 11.20
CA GLY A 247 -2.51 -0.41 9.92
C GLY A 247 -2.47 -1.86 9.45
N VAL A 248 -2.96 -2.81 10.25
CA VAL A 248 -2.95 -4.23 9.90
C VAL A 248 -4.36 -4.71 9.60
N ASP A 249 -4.54 -5.32 8.44
CA ASP A 249 -5.79 -5.95 8.03
C ASP A 249 -5.74 -7.46 8.30
N GLY A 250 -6.88 -8.10 8.57
CA GLY A 250 -6.95 -9.48 9.05
C GLY A 250 -7.75 -10.41 8.15
N ILE A 251 -7.29 -11.65 8.00
CA ILE A 251 -8.02 -12.74 7.31
C ILE A 251 -7.93 -14.02 8.13
N GLN A 252 -9.06 -14.68 8.38
CA GLN A 252 -9.06 -16.03 8.93
C GLN A 252 -9.03 -17.03 7.77
N VAL A 253 -8.12 -17.99 7.81
CA VAL A 253 -8.03 -19.05 6.80
C VAL A 253 -8.41 -20.38 7.44
N GLU A 254 -9.53 -20.92 6.99
CA GLU A 254 -10.02 -22.24 7.39
C GLU A 254 -9.67 -23.27 6.31
N ALA A 255 -8.53 -23.92 6.48
CA ALA A 255 -8.06 -24.94 5.54
C ALA A 255 -8.73 -26.30 5.82
N SER A 256 -9.32 -26.92 4.80
CA SER A 256 -9.83 -28.28 4.94
C SER A 256 -8.72 -29.26 5.33
N VAL A 257 -9.04 -30.17 6.25
CA VAL A 257 -8.19 -31.30 6.63
C VAL A 257 -7.71 -32.10 5.41
N ASP A 258 -8.42 -32.07 4.29
CA ASP A 258 -8.04 -32.75 3.05
C ASP A 258 -6.75 -32.19 2.43
N TYR A 259 -6.33 -30.96 2.78
CA TYR A 259 -5.14 -30.30 2.24
C TYR A 259 -3.97 -30.24 3.21
N VAL A 260 -4.24 -30.17 4.51
CA VAL A 260 -3.20 -30.04 5.55
C VAL A 260 -2.62 -31.36 6.03
N ARG A 261 -3.06 -32.51 5.46
CA ARG A 261 -2.48 -33.82 5.76
C ARG A 261 -1.01 -33.89 5.34
N PRO A 262 -0.15 -34.65 6.05
CA PRO A 262 1.26 -34.77 5.71
C PRO A 262 1.56 -35.12 4.25
N GLU A 263 0.72 -35.93 3.60
CA GLU A 263 0.91 -36.33 2.20
C GLU A 263 0.54 -35.27 1.16
N LYS A 264 -0.08 -34.16 1.56
CA LYS A 264 -0.55 -33.07 0.66
C LYS A 264 -0.07 -31.68 1.07
N VAL A 265 0.36 -31.51 2.32
CA VAL A 265 0.66 -30.21 2.93
C VAL A 265 1.71 -29.43 2.15
N GLU A 266 2.76 -30.07 1.64
CA GLU A 266 3.84 -29.39 0.88
C GLU A 266 3.29 -28.65 -0.35
N LYS A 267 2.49 -29.33 -1.18
CA LYS A 267 1.92 -28.72 -2.39
C LYS A 267 0.95 -27.60 -2.02
N PHE A 268 0.10 -27.83 -1.03
CA PHE A 268 -0.89 -26.84 -0.60
C PHE A 268 -0.23 -25.58 -0.02
N THR A 269 0.72 -25.73 0.88
CA THR A 269 1.39 -24.61 1.56
C THR A 269 2.23 -23.79 0.60
N ARG A 270 2.86 -24.40 -0.41
CA ARG A 270 3.51 -23.67 -1.51
C ARG A 270 2.51 -22.78 -2.28
N VAL A 271 1.35 -23.34 -2.65
CA VAL A 271 0.30 -22.58 -3.37
C VAL A 271 -0.32 -21.48 -2.50
N LEU A 272 -0.58 -21.77 -1.23
CA LEU A 272 -1.09 -20.79 -0.29
C LEU A 272 -0.09 -19.64 -0.10
N SER A 273 1.20 -19.96 0.04
CA SER A 273 2.27 -18.96 0.16
C SER A 273 2.35 -18.07 -1.09
N GLU A 274 2.36 -18.65 -2.29
CA GLU A 274 2.34 -17.88 -3.55
C GLU A 274 1.10 -16.97 -3.65
N ALA A 275 -0.07 -17.44 -3.21
CA ALA A 275 -1.30 -16.64 -3.22
C ALA A 275 -1.25 -15.50 -2.19
N ILE A 276 -0.74 -15.75 -0.98
CA ILE A 276 -0.53 -14.72 0.05
C ILE A 276 0.42 -13.64 -0.48
N LEU A 277 1.57 -14.02 -1.03
CA LEU A 277 2.55 -13.07 -1.56
C LEU A 277 1.96 -12.28 -2.72
N THR A 278 1.26 -12.93 -3.66
CA THR A 278 0.60 -12.24 -4.79
C THR A 278 -0.46 -11.24 -4.30
N PHE A 279 -1.26 -11.60 -3.30
CA PHE A 279 -2.26 -10.71 -2.69
C PHE A 279 -1.60 -9.50 -2.04
N MET A 280 -0.51 -9.73 -1.29
CA MET A 280 0.25 -8.68 -0.63
C MET A 280 0.92 -7.72 -1.63
N GLU A 281 1.53 -8.23 -2.69
CA GLU A 281 2.12 -7.40 -3.76
C GLU A 281 1.04 -6.58 -4.48
N ALA A 282 -0.10 -7.19 -4.80
CA ALA A 282 -1.19 -6.54 -5.53
C ALA A 282 -1.84 -5.40 -4.73
N HIS A 283 -2.15 -5.63 -3.46
CA HIS A 283 -3.00 -4.71 -2.69
C HIS A 283 -2.24 -3.83 -1.70
N TYR A 284 -1.07 -4.27 -1.22
CA TYR A 284 -0.28 -3.50 -0.26
C TYR A 284 0.90 -2.78 -0.91
N GLY A 285 1.25 -3.12 -2.14
CA GLY A 285 2.41 -2.54 -2.82
C GLY A 285 3.76 -3.00 -2.32
N PHE A 286 3.78 -4.10 -1.58
CA PHE A 286 5.04 -4.67 -1.15
C PHE A 286 5.80 -5.26 -2.33
N THR A 287 7.13 -5.26 -2.24
CA THR A 287 8.00 -5.96 -3.19
C THR A 287 8.65 -7.12 -2.45
N LEU A 288 8.08 -8.32 -2.59
CA LEU A 288 8.38 -9.46 -1.71
C LEU A 288 9.37 -10.46 -2.31
N GLY A 289 9.63 -10.39 -3.62
CA GLY A 289 10.57 -11.30 -4.28
C GLY A 289 12.00 -11.22 -3.74
N GLU A 290 12.72 -12.34 -3.81
CA GLU A 290 14.12 -12.45 -3.39
C GLU A 290 15.01 -11.39 -4.09
N GLY A 291 15.88 -10.72 -3.33
CA GLY A 291 16.83 -9.72 -3.83
C GLY A 291 16.29 -8.28 -3.92
N ASN A 292 15.06 -8.02 -3.47
CA ASN A 292 14.53 -6.66 -3.37
C ASN A 292 14.86 -6.01 -2.02
N ASP A 293 15.66 -4.94 -2.07
CA ASP A 293 16.07 -4.18 -0.88
C ASP A 293 14.96 -3.27 -0.34
N VAL A 294 14.01 -2.86 -1.20
CA VAL A 294 12.88 -2.00 -0.84
C VAL A 294 11.62 -2.84 -0.68
N LEU A 295 11.28 -3.15 0.57
CA LEU A 295 10.14 -4.03 0.90
C LEU A 295 8.78 -3.32 0.81
N CYS A 296 8.72 -2.08 1.30
CA CYS A 296 7.48 -1.34 1.51
C CYS A 296 7.31 -0.25 0.44
N PRO A 297 6.07 0.07 0.02
CA PRO A 297 5.84 1.26 -0.77
C PRO A 297 6.19 2.51 0.04
N SER A 298 6.52 3.58 -0.66
CA SER A 298 6.80 4.87 -0.05
C SER A 298 5.57 5.44 0.62
N PHE A 299 4.36 5.24 0.10
CA PHE A 299 3.15 5.80 0.68
C PHE A 299 2.04 4.79 0.91
N ALA A 300 1.54 4.80 2.14
CA ALA A 300 0.12 4.82 2.46
C ALA A 300 -0.90 4.49 1.33
N ASP A 301 -1.34 5.56 0.73
CA ASP A 301 -2.44 5.69 -0.20
C ASP A 301 -2.00 5.63 -1.67
N VAL A 302 -0.84 5.05 -1.95
CA VAL A 302 -0.33 4.88 -3.32
C VAL A 302 0.16 3.45 -3.49
N GLY A 303 -0.68 2.62 -4.12
CA GLY A 303 -0.40 1.21 -4.38
C GLY A 303 -0.12 0.92 -5.86
N PRO A 304 0.38 -0.29 -6.20
CA PRO A 304 0.53 -0.72 -7.58
C PRO A 304 -0.80 -0.70 -8.32
N GLY A 305 -0.91 0.19 -9.30
CA GLY A 305 -2.16 0.42 -10.04
C GLY A 305 -2.79 1.79 -9.79
N SER A 306 -2.42 2.48 -8.71
CA SER A 306 -2.76 3.90 -8.54
C SER A 306 -2.17 4.72 -9.69
N PRO A 307 -2.91 5.70 -10.25
CA PRO A 307 -2.37 6.64 -11.23
C PRO A 307 -1.06 7.25 -10.71
N GLY A 308 -0.01 7.21 -11.54
CA GLY A 308 1.29 7.78 -11.19
C GLY A 308 2.14 6.98 -10.20
N TYR A 309 1.77 5.75 -9.80
CA TYR A 309 2.50 4.95 -8.79
C TYR A 309 4.03 4.96 -8.98
N ASN A 310 4.53 4.55 -10.16
CA ASN A 310 5.97 4.50 -10.43
C ASN A 310 6.65 5.88 -10.35
N ALA A 311 5.96 6.94 -10.80
CA ALA A 311 6.47 8.31 -10.73
C ALA A 311 6.57 8.77 -9.28
N ILE A 312 5.56 8.46 -8.46
CA ILE A 312 5.50 8.83 -7.06
C ILE A 312 6.60 8.13 -6.26
N GLU A 313 6.73 6.81 -6.39
CA GLU A 313 7.78 6.03 -5.72
C GLU A 313 9.18 6.52 -6.11
N THR A 314 9.40 6.74 -7.41
CA THR A 314 10.71 7.20 -7.91
C THR A 314 11.07 8.58 -7.39
N LEU A 315 10.16 9.56 -7.50
CA LEU A 315 10.43 10.93 -7.07
C LEU A 315 10.54 11.04 -5.54
N PHE A 316 9.78 10.24 -4.78
CA PHE A 316 9.93 10.19 -3.32
C PHE A 316 11.28 9.63 -2.90
N SER A 317 11.75 8.55 -3.54
CA SER A 317 13.08 7.99 -3.26
C SER A 317 14.23 9.00 -3.51
N LYS A 318 13.99 10.00 -4.37
CA LYS A 318 14.90 11.11 -4.67
C LYS A 318 14.70 12.32 -3.72
N GLY A 319 13.81 12.24 -2.72
CA GLY A 319 13.52 13.33 -1.78
C GLY A 319 12.68 14.48 -2.36
N ILE A 320 12.11 14.30 -3.56
CA ILE A 320 11.42 15.36 -4.31
C ILE A 320 9.99 15.58 -3.81
N LEU A 321 9.26 14.49 -3.54
CA LEU A 321 7.85 14.57 -3.16
C LEU A 321 7.66 14.73 -1.65
N PRO A 322 6.95 15.78 -1.18
CA PRO A 322 6.54 15.87 0.21
C PRO A 322 5.38 14.91 0.51
N ALA A 323 5.32 14.39 1.73
CA ALA A 323 4.15 13.68 2.26
C ALA A 323 3.06 14.65 2.72
N CYS A 324 1.78 14.31 2.56
CA CYS A 324 0.67 15.08 3.14
C CYS A 324 0.37 14.70 4.61
N SER A 325 0.75 13.49 5.01
CA SER A 325 0.71 13.01 6.40
C SER A 325 1.94 12.15 6.65
N THR A 326 2.46 12.17 7.88
CA THR A 326 3.61 11.35 8.29
C THR A 326 3.24 10.12 9.09
N ASN A 327 2.04 10.06 9.69
CA ASN A 327 1.56 8.89 10.43
C ASN A 327 0.04 8.68 10.29
N PRO A 328 -0.41 7.77 9.40
CA PRO A 328 0.40 7.01 8.43
C PRO A 328 1.05 7.94 7.39
N ARG A 329 2.14 7.49 6.75
CA ARG A 329 2.79 8.25 5.67
C ARG A 329 1.93 8.22 4.41
N LEU A 330 1.28 9.34 4.10
CA LEU A 330 0.35 9.48 2.96
C LEU A 330 0.88 10.48 1.93
N PHE A 331 0.58 10.24 0.66
CA PHE A 331 0.83 11.14 -0.47
C PHE A 331 -0.38 12.00 -0.82
N CYS A 332 -1.61 11.56 -0.56
CA CYS A 332 -2.87 12.19 -0.96
C CYS A 332 -2.96 12.41 -2.48
N PRO A 333 -2.99 11.34 -3.31
CA PRO A 333 -2.84 11.45 -4.77
C PRO A 333 -3.92 12.32 -5.44
N ASP A 334 -5.15 12.30 -4.92
CA ASP A 334 -6.30 13.03 -5.48
C ASP A 334 -6.47 14.44 -4.91
N ALA A 335 -5.70 14.81 -3.88
CA ALA A 335 -5.80 16.14 -3.29
C ALA A 335 -5.29 17.20 -4.30
N PRO A 336 -5.95 18.37 -4.38
CA PRO A 336 -5.45 19.49 -5.15
C PRO A 336 -4.04 19.88 -4.69
N LEU A 337 -3.11 20.02 -5.63
CA LEU A 337 -1.77 20.50 -5.34
C LEU A 337 -1.81 22.01 -5.11
N THR A 338 -1.23 22.50 -4.01
CA THR A 338 -1.05 23.93 -3.78
C THR A 338 0.14 24.48 -4.57
N ARG A 339 0.15 25.79 -4.83
CA ARG A 339 1.29 26.46 -5.48
C ARG A 339 2.57 26.33 -4.66
N GLY A 340 2.49 26.35 -3.33
CA GLY A 340 3.62 26.11 -2.44
C GLY A 340 4.23 24.73 -2.63
N GLU A 341 3.42 23.68 -2.58
CA GLU A 341 3.89 22.31 -2.82
C GLU A 341 4.45 22.14 -4.24
N ALA A 342 3.79 22.73 -5.24
CA ALA A 342 4.28 22.72 -6.61
C ALA A 342 5.67 23.36 -6.71
N ALA A 343 5.88 24.49 -6.03
CA ALA A 343 7.17 25.17 -6.03
C ALA A 343 8.28 24.36 -5.39
N GLU A 344 8.03 23.73 -4.25
CA GLU A 344 8.98 22.81 -3.64
C GLU A 344 9.34 21.64 -4.59
N MET A 345 8.34 20.96 -5.14
CA MET A 345 8.53 19.81 -6.02
C MET A 345 9.31 20.19 -7.29
N ILE A 346 8.92 21.27 -7.96
CA ILE A 346 9.56 21.77 -9.18
C ILE A 346 10.97 22.30 -8.89
N GLY A 347 11.15 23.03 -7.78
CA GLY A 347 12.43 23.57 -7.35
C GLY A 347 13.47 22.48 -7.12
N LYS A 348 13.10 21.40 -6.44
CA LYS A 348 13.95 20.22 -6.20
C LYS A 348 14.41 19.51 -7.48
N VAL A 349 13.61 19.59 -8.55
CA VAL A 349 13.99 19.04 -9.87
C VAL A 349 14.92 19.97 -10.64
N ILE A 350 14.68 21.28 -10.59
CA ILE A 350 15.53 22.27 -11.29
C ILE A 350 16.90 22.41 -10.62
N GLN A 351 16.96 22.33 -9.29
CA GLN A 351 18.20 22.41 -8.51
C GLN A 351 18.28 21.26 -7.51
N PRO A 352 19.05 20.19 -7.80
CA PRO A 352 19.32 19.15 -6.82
C PRO A 352 20.14 19.73 -5.66
N GLU A 353 19.87 19.27 -4.42
CA GLU A 353 20.32 19.79 -3.11
C GLU A 353 21.82 20.14 -2.95
N SER A 354 22.70 19.86 -3.91
CA SER A 354 24.12 20.18 -3.82
C SER A 354 24.48 21.65 -4.12
N THR A 355 23.51 22.50 -4.49
CA THR A 355 23.77 23.89 -4.96
C THR A 355 22.98 24.97 -4.23
N TRP A 356 22.35 24.68 -3.09
CA TRP A 356 21.55 25.64 -2.33
C TRP A 356 22.27 26.99 -2.15
N PRO A 357 21.74 28.11 -2.69
CA PRO A 357 22.18 29.41 -2.22
C PRO A 357 21.61 29.59 -0.82
N VAL A 358 22.50 29.60 0.18
CA VAL A 358 22.17 29.72 1.63
C VAL A 358 21.53 31.08 1.99
N THR A 359 21.27 31.94 1.01
CA THR A 359 20.59 33.23 1.18
C THR A 359 19.85 33.60 -0.11
N ALA A 360 18.75 32.91 -0.43
CA ALA A 360 17.82 33.42 -1.42
C ALA A 360 17.02 34.57 -0.78
N GLU A 361 17.26 35.81 -1.19
CA GLU A 361 16.36 36.92 -0.83
C GLU A 361 14.95 36.57 -1.32
N SER A 362 13.95 36.68 -0.45
CA SER A 362 12.57 36.45 -0.85
C SER A 362 12.15 37.49 -1.90
N ILE A 363 11.71 37.02 -3.06
CA ILE A 363 11.27 37.86 -4.18
C ILE A 363 9.81 38.28 -4.01
N TYR A 364 9.00 37.47 -3.32
CA TYR A 364 7.57 37.68 -3.16
C TYR A 364 7.25 38.32 -1.82
N GLN A 365 6.31 39.26 -1.80
CA GLN A 365 5.95 40.02 -0.59
C GLN A 365 5.26 39.17 0.49
N ASP A 366 4.61 38.08 0.09
CA ASP A 366 3.87 37.16 0.95
C ASP A 366 4.68 35.92 1.36
N ILE A 367 5.95 35.84 0.97
CA ILE A 367 6.88 34.81 1.42
C ILE A 367 7.97 35.48 2.24
N LEU A 368 8.13 35.10 3.50
CA LEU A 368 9.19 35.65 4.35
C LEU A 368 10.55 35.04 3.98
N PRO A 369 11.68 35.74 4.13
CA PRO A 369 13.01 35.18 3.85
C PRO A 369 13.33 33.89 4.62
N GLU A 370 12.81 33.75 5.84
CA GLU A 370 12.93 32.56 6.69
C GLU A 370 11.94 31.44 6.37
N ASP A 371 11.00 31.66 5.45
CA ASP A 371 10.04 30.66 5.02
C ASP A 371 10.78 29.52 4.29
N PRO A 372 10.55 28.24 4.64
CA PRO A 372 11.13 27.10 3.91
C PRO A 372 10.83 27.10 2.41
N LEU A 373 9.78 27.80 1.97
CA LEU A 373 9.40 27.94 0.58
C LEU A 373 10.24 28.98 -0.18
N ALA A 374 10.87 29.93 0.52
CA ALA A 374 11.59 31.05 -0.09
C ALA A 374 12.66 30.64 -1.13
N PRO A 375 13.50 29.60 -0.88
CA PRO A 375 14.47 29.13 -1.87
C PRO A 375 13.79 28.65 -3.16
N TRP A 376 12.68 27.92 -3.03
CA TRP A 376 11.99 27.30 -4.16
C TRP A 376 11.27 28.31 -5.03
N THR A 377 10.57 29.26 -4.41
CA THR A 377 9.93 30.36 -5.13
C THR A 377 10.95 31.23 -5.85
N THR A 378 12.14 31.40 -5.27
CA THR A 378 13.25 32.15 -5.88
C THR A 378 13.80 31.44 -7.10
N VAL A 379 14.08 30.13 -7.00
CA VAL A 379 14.56 29.32 -8.13
C VAL A 379 13.56 29.34 -9.27
N MET A 380 12.27 29.14 -8.97
CA MET A 380 11.22 29.21 -9.97
C MET A 380 11.17 30.57 -10.67
N TRP A 381 11.25 31.68 -9.91
CA TRP A 381 11.27 33.02 -10.50
C TRP A 381 12.48 33.21 -11.43
N GLN A 382 13.69 32.89 -10.96
CA GLN A 382 14.93 33.05 -11.72
C GLN A 382 14.93 32.23 -13.01
N SER A 383 14.29 31.07 -12.99
CA SER A 383 14.16 30.21 -14.16
C SER A 383 12.95 30.57 -15.05
N GLY A 384 12.19 31.62 -14.71
CA GLY A 384 11.04 32.09 -15.49
C GLY A 384 9.77 31.26 -15.33
N PHE A 385 9.66 30.49 -14.25
CA PHE A 385 8.55 29.59 -13.94
C PHE A 385 7.60 30.11 -12.84
N GLY A 386 7.95 31.20 -12.14
CA GLY A 386 7.18 31.70 -11.00
C GLY A 386 6.21 32.83 -11.35
N PRO A 387 5.02 32.59 -11.93
CA PRO A 387 4.05 33.65 -12.09
C PRO A 387 3.61 34.13 -10.72
N SER A 388 3.57 35.45 -10.54
CA SER A 388 2.87 36.06 -9.42
C SER A 388 1.37 35.81 -9.59
N CYS A 389 0.66 35.42 -8.54
CA CYS A 389 -0.81 35.41 -8.60
C CYS A 389 -1.37 36.84 -8.73
N ARG A 390 -0.59 37.85 -8.33
CA ARG A 390 -0.86 39.29 -8.50
C ARG A 390 0.40 40.03 -8.90
N GLU A 391 0.59 40.19 -10.21
CA GLU A 391 1.81 40.77 -10.79
C GLU A 391 2.10 42.20 -10.31
N ASP A 392 1.05 43.00 -10.04
CA ASP A 392 1.17 44.37 -9.55
C ASP A 392 1.84 44.49 -8.17
N ARG A 393 1.88 43.39 -7.40
CA ARG A 393 2.41 43.35 -6.03
C ARG A 393 3.47 42.29 -5.78
N LEU A 394 3.86 41.51 -6.80
CA LEU A 394 4.78 40.37 -6.64
C LEU A 394 4.39 39.48 -5.45
N VAL A 395 3.21 38.87 -5.52
CA VAL A 395 2.62 37.98 -4.50
C VAL A 395 2.53 36.56 -5.06
N PHE A 396 2.99 35.55 -4.32
CA PHE A 396 3.06 34.16 -4.78
C PHE A 396 1.74 33.39 -4.59
N CYS A 397 1.00 33.65 -3.51
CA CYS A 397 -0.19 32.90 -3.07
C CYS A 397 0.10 31.39 -2.86
N PRO A 398 0.90 30.99 -1.85
CA PRO A 398 1.31 29.59 -1.66
C PRO A 398 0.14 28.63 -1.45
N ASP A 399 -0.91 29.04 -0.74
CA ASP A 399 -2.06 28.18 -0.40
C ASP A 399 -3.08 28.03 -1.53
N ARG A 400 -2.96 28.80 -2.62
CA ARG A 400 -3.89 28.68 -3.76
C ARG A 400 -3.60 27.38 -4.52
N PRO A 401 -4.62 26.66 -5.01
CA PRO A 401 -4.41 25.52 -5.88
C PRO A 401 -3.64 25.88 -7.15
N PHE A 402 -2.74 25.00 -7.57
CA PHE A 402 -1.96 25.12 -8.80
C PHE A 402 -2.81 24.67 -9.98
N SER A 403 -3.13 25.62 -10.89
CA SER A 403 -4.10 25.36 -11.95
C SER A 403 -3.49 24.58 -13.12
N ARG A 404 -4.35 23.94 -13.93
CA ARG A 404 -3.96 23.24 -15.15
C ARG A 404 -3.23 24.14 -16.14
N ALA A 405 -3.64 25.39 -16.29
CA ALA A 405 -2.95 26.37 -17.16
C ALA A 405 -1.55 26.72 -16.63
N GLU A 406 -1.41 26.96 -15.33
CA GLU A 406 -0.11 27.23 -14.70
C GLU A 406 0.83 26.01 -14.83
N ALA A 407 0.29 24.80 -14.63
CA ALA A 407 1.02 23.56 -14.80
C ALA A 407 1.46 23.32 -16.25
N ALA A 408 0.55 23.50 -17.23
CA ALA A 408 0.86 23.33 -18.66
C ALA A 408 2.04 24.21 -19.09
N LYS A 409 2.00 25.50 -18.74
CA LYS A 409 3.12 26.42 -18.99
C LYS A 409 4.41 25.95 -18.31
N THR A 410 4.32 25.58 -17.03
CA THR A 410 5.49 25.25 -16.22
C THR A 410 6.19 23.99 -16.72
N PHE A 411 5.47 22.87 -16.83
CA PHE A 411 6.03 21.59 -17.27
C PHE A 411 6.50 21.64 -18.73
N LEU A 412 5.78 22.33 -19.63
CA LEU A 412 6.24 22.48 -21.01
C LEU A 412 7.54 23.26 -21.10
N ARG A 413 7.71 24.33 -20.30
CA ARG A 413 8.99 25.05 -20.25
C ARG A 413 10.11 24.22 -19.62
N ILE A 414 9.83 23.40 -18.61
CA ILE A 414 10.83 22.48 -18.04
C ILE A 414 11.30 21.49 -19.14
N LEU A 415 10.38 21.00 -19.97
CA LEU A 415 10.67 20.08 -21.06
C LEU A 415 11.41 20.74 -22.24
N LYS A 416 10.98 21.94 -22.66
CA LYS A 416 11.48 22.60 -23.89
C LYS A 416 12.57 23.66 -23.64
N GLY A 417 12.81 24.01 -22.39
CA GLY A 417 13.75 25.07 -21.98
C GLY A 417 13.12 26.46 -21.91
N SER A 418 13.80 27.38 -21.21
CA SER A 418 13.30 28.73 -20.90
C SER A 418 13.16 29.66 -22.11
N ALA A 419 13.84 29.36 -23.22
CA ALA A 419 13.76 30.11 -24.47
C ALA A 419 12.61 29.68 -25.39
N TYR A 420 11.87 28.62 -25.03
CA TYR A 420 10.78 28.11 -25.85
C TYR A 420 9.62 29.11 -25.93
N ILE A 421 9.12 29.31 -27.15
CA ILE A 421 7.95 30.11 -27.47
C ILE A 421 6.94 29.17 -28.15
N PRO A 422 5.74 28.98 -27.58
CA PRO A 422 4.70 28.17 -28.21
C PRO A 422 4.27 28.74 -29.58
N PRO A 423 3.83 27.88 -30.52
CA PRO A 423 3.21 28.34 -31.77
C PRO A 423 1.87 29.05 -31.50
N GLU A 424 1.37 29.77 -32.50
CA GLU A 424 0.06 30.42 -32.44
C GLU A 424 -1.06 29.38 -32.23
N PRO A 425 -2.02 29.62 -31.30
CA PRO A 425 -3.11 28.70 -31.02
C PRO A 425 -4.00 28.44 -32.23
N SER A 426 -4.44 27.19 -32.36
CA SER A 426 -5.40 26.77 -33.40
C SER A 426 -6.86 26.88 -32.95
N GLY A 427 -7.12 27.19 -31.67
CA GLY A 427 -8.47 27.23 -31.12
C GLY A 427 -9.00 25.83 -30.82
N SER A 428 -8.13 24.97 -30.27
CA SER A 428 -8.41 23.55 -30.02
C SER A 428 -9.41 23.34 -28.87
N PHE A 429 -9.48 24.28 -27.93
CA PHE A 429 -10.32 24.22 -26.74
C PHE A 429 -11.38 25.33 -26.75
N THR A 430 -12.62 24.96 -26.44
CA THR A 430 -13.78 25.87 -26.54
C THR A 430 -13.94 26.82 -25.36
N ASP A 431 -13.32 26.48 -24.23
CA ASP A 431 -13.29 27.26 -22.99
C ASP A 431 -12.06 28.19 -22.89
N MET A 432 -11.28 28.32 -23.97
CA MET A 432 -10.08 29.14 -24.04
C MET A 432 -10.16 30.18 -25.17
N GLN A 433 -9.65 31.38 -24.92
CA GLN A 433 -9.62 32.43 -25.95
C GLN A 433 -8.23 32.53 -26.60
N PRO A 434 -8.10 32.60 -27.94
CA PRO A 434 -6.80 32.61 -28.63
C PRO A 434 -5.83 33.72 -28.21
N GLN A 435 -6.36 34.86 -27.74
CA GLN A 435 -5.57 36.00 -27.28
C GLN A 435 -5.06 35.88 -25.84
N ASP A 436 -5.56 34.91 -25.07
CA ASP A 436 -5.15 34.74 -23.68
C ASP A 436 -3.78 34.05 -23.61
N TRP A 437 -2.96 34.47 -22.64
CA TRP A 437 -1.57 34.02 -22.54
C TRP A 437 -1.47 32.50 -22.36
N ASP A 438 -2.41 31.91 -21.64
CA ASP A 438 -2.45 30.51 -21.25
C ASP A 438 -2.84 29.60 -22.41
N THR A 439 -3.67 30.05 -23.34
CA THR A 439 -4.07 29.29 -24.54
C THR A 439 -2.88 28.82 -25.37
N TRP A 440 -1.85 29.67 -25.51
CA TRP A 440 -0.60 29.35 -26.21
C TRP A 440 0.14 28.19 -25.55
N TRP A 441 0.26 28.21 -24.23
CA TRP A 441 0.96 27.17 -23.47
C TRP A 441 0.15 25.89 -23.40
N THR A 442 -1.15 26.01 -23.19
CA THR A 442 -2.07 24.88 -23.08
C THR A 442 -2.14 24.06 -24.36
N GLU A 443 -2.36 24.70 -25.52
CA GLU A 443 -2.44 23.96 -26.78
C GLU A 443 -1.11 23.29 -27.12
N ALA A 444 0.02 23.96 -26.87
CA ALA A 444 1.33 23.37 -27.07
C ALA A 444 1.61 22.20 -26.12
N ALA A 445 1.20 22.29 -24.85
CA ALA A 445 1.34 21.20 -23.89
C ALA A 445 0.45 20.01 -24.24
N TYR A 446 -0.75 20.25 -24.78
CA TYR A 446 -1.63 19.22 -25.32
C TYR A 446 -1.00 18.51 -26.54
N LEU A 447 -0.44 19.26 -27.48
CA LEU A 447 0.23 18.71 -28.66
C LEU A 447 1.49 17.89 -28.29
N GLU A 448 2.18 18.28 -27.22
CA GLU A 448 3.31 17.53 -26.67
C GLU A 448 2.88 16.29 -25.88
N GLY A 449 1.57 16.09 -25.66
CA GLY A 449 1.03 14.98 -24.90
C GLY A 449 1.19 15.09 -23.38
N LEU A 450 1.57 16.26 -22.87
CA LEU A 450 1.68 16.50 -21.42
C LEU A 450 0.31 16.57 -20.76
N PHE A 451 -0.67 17.17 -21.44
CA PHE A 451 -2.04 17.30 -20.92
C PHE A 451 -3.05 16.70 -21.88
N GLN A 452 -4.16 16.20 -21.34
CA GLN A 452 -5.36 15.81 -22.08
C GLN A 452 -6.48 16.82 -21.83
N ALA A 453 -7.48 16.83 -22.70
CA ALA A 453 -8.72 17.59 -22.47
C ALA A 453 -9.38 17.14 -21.16
N CYS A 454 -9.90 18.08 -20.37
CA CYS A 454 -10.65 17.74 -19.15
C CYS A 454 -12.04 17.17 -19.50
N GLN A 455 -12.59 17.57 -20.65
CA GLN A 455 -13.82 17.03 -21.20
C GLN A 455 -13.65 16.81 -22.70
N ALA A 456 -14.00 15.60 -23.13
CA ALA A 456 -13.91 15.15 -24.53
C ALA A 456 -15.29 14.88 -25.14
N ALA A 457 -16.33 15.56 -24.64
CA ALA A 457 -17.68 15.48 -25.20
C ALA A 457 -17.73 16.10 -26.62
N SER A 458 -18.91 16.48 -27.12
CA SER A 458 -19.07 17.09 -28.45
C SER A 458 -18.20 18.35 -28.69
N GLN A 459 -17.64 18.93 -27.63
CA GLN A 459 -16.69 20.04 -27.65
C GLN A 459 -15.56 19.74 -26.67
N MET A 460 -14.33 20.03 -27.08
CA MET A 460 -13.13 19.81 -26.27
C MET A 460 -12.92 21.01 -25.34
N GLU A 461 -12.76 20.74 -24.04
CA GLU A 461 -12.47 21.75 -23.02
C GLU A 461 -11.16 21.42 -22.29
N PHE A 462 -10.42 22.45 -21.87
CA PHE A 462 -9.17 22.27 -21.13
C PHE A 462 -9.34 22.43 -19.61
N CYS A 463 -10.30 23.23 -19.15
CA CYS A 463 -10.52 23.62 -17.77
C CYS A 463 -9.29 24.34 -17.15
N PRO A 464 -8.89 25.54 -17.65
CA PRO A 464 -7.61 26.17 -17.29
C PRO A 464 -7.46 26.49 -15.79
N ASP A 465 -8.57 26.79 -15.11
CA ASP A 465 -8.60 27.15 -13.69
C ASP A 465 -8.75 25.94 -12.74
N ALA A 466 -9.07 24.76 -13.26
CA ALA A 466 -9.20 23.58 -12.42
C ALA A 466 -7.82 23.21 -11.84
N PRO A 467 -7.75 22.79 -10.57
CA PRO A 467 -6.50 22.38 -9.96
C PRO A 467 -6.00 21.08 -10.59
N ILE A 468 -4.68 20.91 -10.66
CA ILE A 468 -4.10 19.58 -10.85
C ILE A 468 -4.04 18.84 -9.52
N THR A 469 -4.16 17.52 -9.55
CA THR A 469 -3.94 16.68 -8.38
C THR A 469 -2.45 16.49 -8.10
N ARG A 470 -2.12 16.06 -6.88
CA ARG A 470 -0.74 15.71 -6.51
C ARG A 470 -0.19 14.55 -7.36
N SER A 471 -1.02 13.58 -7.72
CA SER A 471 -0.61 12.47 -8.61
C SER A 471 -0.36 12.93 -10.06
N GLU A 472 -1.21 13.79 -10.61
CA GLU A 472 -0.99 14.38 -11.94
C GLU A 472 0.33 15.15 -11.98
N ALA A 473 0.59 15.97 -10.96
CA ALA A 473 1.82 16.73 -10.84
C ALA A 473 3.07 15.84 -10.73
N ALA A 474 3.03 14.79 -9.91
CA ALA A 474 4.14 13.83 -9.79
C ALA A 474 4.41 13.13 -11.12
N THR A 475 3.36 12.75 -11.85
CA THR A 475 3.49 12.10 -13.17
C THR A 475 4.15 13.04 -14.18
N LEU A 476 3.66 14.28 -14.28
CA LEU A 476 4.23 15.32 -15.15
C LEU A 476 5.70 15.61 -14.79
N LEU A 477 5.99 15.74 -13.51
CA LEU A 477 7.33 16.03 -13.00
C LEU A 477 8.31 14.91 -13.33
N TYR A 478 7.89 13.66 -13.18
CA TYR A 478 8.67 12.49 -13.54
C TYR A 478 9.01 12.50 -15.04
N LEU A 479 8.01 12.68 -15.91
CA LEU A 479 8.19 12.72 -17.38
C LEU A 479 9.21 13.79 -17.81
N VAL A 480 9.11 15.01 -17.27
CA VAL A 480 10.02 16.10 -17.65
C VAL A 480 11.40 15.97 -17.01
N SER A 481 11.52 15.26 -15.88
CA SER A 481 12.83 15.03 -15.24
C SER A 481 13.68 13.99 -15.98
N GLU A 482 13.07 12.93 -16.49
CA GLU A 482 13.78 11.85 -17.21
C GLU A 482 14.32 12.33 -18.56
N THR A 483 13.57 13.20 -19.25
CA THR A 483 13.96 13.77 -20.54
C THR A 483 15.17 14.72 -20.45
N GLN A 484 15.40 15.36 -19.30
CA GLN A 484 16.61 16.19 -19.10
C GLN A 484 17.88 15.37 -18.87
N THR A 485 17.77 14.11 -18.44
CA THR A 485 18.94 13.24 -18.18
C THR A 485 19.49 12.56 -19.44
N THR A 486 18.76 12.61 -20.56
CA THR A 486 19.23 12.12 -21.86
C THR A 486 19.76 13.28 -22.71
N PRO A 487 21.07 13.35 -23.01
CA PRO A 487 21.58 14.39 -23.90
C PRO A 487 20.98 14.19 -25.28
N HIS A 488 20.21 15.17 -25.76
CA HIS A 488 19.76 15.23 -27.14
C HIS A 488 21.00 15.14 -28.06
N ARG A 489 21.25 13.96 -28.65
CA ARG A 489 22.10 13.88 -29.85
C ARG A 489 21.33 14.59 -30.95
N ILE A 490 21.76 15.81 -31.25
CA ILE A 490 21.43 16.46 -32.52
C ILE A 490 21.96 15.51 -33.61
N PRO A 491 21.13 15.02 -34.54
CA PRO A 491 21.64 14.33 -35.71
C PRO A 491 22.46 15.36 -36.49
N GLU A 492 23.76 15.12 -36.64
CA GLU A 492 24.58 15.90 -37.56
C GLU A 492 23.90 15.87 -38.93
N SER A 493 23.55 17.05 -39.44
CA SER A 493 23.10 17.22 -40.81
C SER A 493 24.20 16.75 -41.74
N GLY A 494 24.08 15.52 -42.24
CA GLY A 494 24.92 15.01 -43.32
C GLY A 494 24.80 15.93 -44.55
N PRO A 495 25.89 16.15 -45.30
CA PRO A 495 25.88 17.09 -46.41
C PRO A 495 24.91 16.63 -47.49
N ALA A 496 24.18 17.59 -48.07
CA ALA A 496 23.28 17.39 -49.18
C ALA A 496 24.01 16.68 -50.34
N HIS A 497 23.53 15.48 -50.68
CA HIS A 497 23.94 14.79 -51.90
C HIS A 497 23.45 15.61 -53.11
N VAL A 498 24.40 16.23 -53.79
CA VAL A 498 24.26 16.72 -55.17
C VAL A 498 24.00 15.50 -56.05
N ALA A 499 22.88 15.52 -56.76
CA ALA A 499 22.56 14.56 -57.79
C ALA A 499 23.43 14.84 -59.01
N ASP A 500 24.34 13.92 -59.32
CA ASP A 500 24.88 13.77 -60.67
C ASP A 500 24.53 12.37 -61.16
N GLY A 501 23.74 12.34 -62.24
CA GLY A 501 23.48 11.12 -62.98
C GLY A 501 24.66 10.80 -63.90
N GLU A 502 24.91 9.51 -64.13
CA GLU A 502 25.15 8.98 -65.46
C GLU A 502 25.12 7.46 -65.48
N ALA A 503 24.71 6.93 -66.63
CA ALA A 503 24.46 5.53 -66.92
C ALA A 503 25.75 4.71 -67.14
N LYS A 504 25.70 3.40 -66.85
CA LYS A 504 25.88 2.28 -67.82
C LYS A 504 26.35 0.95 -67.18
N ALA A 505 25.52 -0.07 -67.39
CA ALA A 505 25.81 -1.39 -68.00
C ALA A 505 26.91 -2.33 -67.45
N LYS A 506 26.48 -3.61 -67.28
CA LYS A 506 27.21 -4.90 -67.38
C LYS A 506 28.26 -5.14 -66.27
N LYS A 507 28.13 -6.19 -65.46
CA LYS A 507 28.11 -7.62 -65.82
C LYS A 507 27.51 -8.46 -64.71
#